data_AF-A0A817DS60-F1
#
_entry.id   AF-A0A817DS60-F1
#
_cell.length_a   1.000
_cell.length_b   1.000
_cell.length_c   1.000
_cell.angle_alpha   90.00
_cell.angle_beta   90.00
_cell.angle_gamma   90.00
#
_symmetry.space_group_name_H-M   'P 1'
#
loop_
_entity.id
_entity.type
_entity.pdbx_description
1 polymer ?
#
loop_
_entity_poly.entity_id
_entity_poly.type
_entity_poly.pdbx_seq_one_letter_code
_entity_poly.pdbx_strand_id
1 'polypeptide(L)'
;MAAMNYVVTVQRPTAVTALTTGHFTSSTDFNLIIAKNTHFEIYVISSEGLKLVKDVCIYGKITILKCFRLPNMNKDVLFIFTEKCNGMILDCRKTNNDQYDILTKCHGLLKDTGRQPVRQPLCTIDAKHGLILLRIFEGVIKLIYIKELSSKESSSKNLEAYNVKIDEQNIVDIQFLPGHQKPTFVVLHPRTTDTSTINRDPEEYHIRTYQVELKEKDITKLTWKQDMTLSEASFIIPIGQDTFSCLVIGRNVVALYKENDRPLEIESSLLDVIYFY
;
A
#
# COMPACT_ATOMS: atom_id res chain seq x y z
N MET A 1 44.01 17.88 5.81
CA MET A 1 43.21 17.90 7.06
C MET A 1 41.81 17.40 6.73
N ALA A 2 41.27 16.45 7.49
CA ALA A 2 39.88 16.02 7.33
C ALA A 2 38.94 17.07 7.94
N ALA A 3 37.88 17.45 7.24
CA ALA A 3 36.85 18.34 7.77
C ALA A 3 35.97 17.57 8.76
N MET A 4 35.80 18.08 9.98
CA MET A 4 34.85 17.57 10.97
C MET A 4 33.63 18.48 11.00
N ASN A 5 32.49 17.96 10.53
CA ASN A 5 31.24 18.71 10.46
C ASN A 5 30.24 18.19 11.50
N TYR A 6 29.42 19.09 12.05
CA TYR A 6 28.28 18.78 12.90
C TYR A 6 27.00 19.26 12.21
N VAL A 7 26.02 18.37 12.05
CA VAL A 7 24.74 18.65 11.40
C VAL A 7 23.62 18.35 12.38
N VAL A 8 22.73 19.32 12.58
CA VAL A 8 21.60 19.22 13.50
C VAL A 8 20.32 19.77 12.87
N THR A 9 19.20 19.15 13.19
CA THR A 9 17.88 19.59 12.73
C THR A 9 17.37 20.72 13.61
N VAL A 10 17.25 21.94 13.06
CA VAL A 10 16.64 23.08 13.76
C VAL A 10 15.12 23.00 13.74
N GLN A 11 14.55 22.66 12.58
CA GLN A 11 13.11 22.49 12.37
C GLN A 11 12.84 21.12 11.77
N ARG A 12 11.91 20.36 12.37
CA ARG A 12 11.52 19.05 11.84
C ARG A 12 10.71 19.20 10.54
N PRO A 13 10.79 18.21 9.63
CA PRO A 13 10.02 18.23 8.38
C PRO A 13 8.53 18.47 8.64
N THR A 14 7.92 19.43 7.95
CA THR A 14 6.51 19.79 8.15
C THR A 14 5.59 19.22 7.07
N ALA A 15 6.13 18.89 5.89
CA ALA A 15 5.36 18.34 4.78
C ALA A 15 4.83 16.94 5.12
N VAL A 16 3.53 16.75 4.92
CA VAL A 16 2.87 15.45 5.04
C VAL A 16 3.18 14.62 3.79
N THR A 17 3.73 13.44 3.96
CA THR A 17 4.15 12.55 2.86
C THR A 17 3.26 11.32 2.71
N ALA A 18 2.62 10.89 3.79
CA ALA A 18 1.61 9.83 3.77
C ALA A 18 0.70 9.96 4.99
N LEU A 19 -0.51 9.42 4.90
CA LEU A 19 -1.43 9.31 6.02
C LEU A 19 -2.18 7.99 5.98
N THR A 20 -2.69 7.56 7.13
CA THR A 20 -3.58 6.42 7.24
C THR A 20 -4.47 6.59 8.47
N THR A 21 -5.63 5.97 8.45
CA THR A 21 -6.59 5.97 9.55
C THR A 21 -6.89 4.54 10.00
N GLY A 22 -7.26 4.38 11.26
CA GLY A 22 -7.61 3.07 11.80
C GLY A 22 -7.66 3.09 13.33
N HIS A 23 -7.69 1.91 13.92
CA HIS A 23 -7.77 1.71 15.37
C HIS A 23 -6.44 1.17 15.89
N PHE A 24 -5.41 2.03 15.89
CA PHE A 24 -4.03 1.64 16.19
C PHE A 24 -3.70 1.71 17.69
N THR A 25 -4.20 2.73 18.41
CA THR A 25 -3.92 2.91 19.85
C THR A 25 -4.74 1.97 20.72
N SER A 26 -5.97 1.67 20.31
CA SER A 26 -6.88 0.72 20.96
C SER A 26 -7.94 0.24 19.97
N SER A 27 -8.76 -0.74 20.36
CA SER A 27 -9.87 -1.25 19.53
C SER A 27 -11.03 -0.25 19.37
N THR A 28 -11.10 0.77 20.23
CA THR A 28 -12.20 1.74 20.32
C THR A 28 -11.81 3.12 19.80
N ASP A 29 -10.55 3.52 20.00
CA ASP A 29 -10.09 4.82 19.54
C ASP A 29 -9.96 4.81 18.02
N PHE A 30 -10.43 5.86 17.37
CA PHE A 30 -10.18 6.09 15.96
C PHE A 30 -9.00 7.04 15.80
N ASN A 31 -7.99 6.61 15.04
CA ASN A 31 -6.72 7.29 14.90
C ASN A 31 -6.53 7.88 13.51
N LEU A 32 -5.85 9.02 13.47
CA LEU A 32 -5.20 9.56 12.28
C LEU A 32 -3.69 9.47 12.48
N ILE A 33 -3.01 8.81 11.56
CA ILE A 33 -1.55 8.64 11.59
C ILE A 33 -0.96 9.38 10.40
N ILE A 34 -0.05 10.32 10.66
CA ILE A 34 0.51 11.21 9.64
C ILE A 34 2.02 11.00 9.58
N ALA A 35 2.55 10.59 8.43
CA ALA A 35 3.98 10.55 8.18
C ALA A 35 4.47 11.88 7.61
N LYS A 36 5.56 12.38 8.19
CA LYS A 36 6.28 13.59 7.78
C LYS A 36 7.75 13.25 7.57
N ASN A 37 8.05 12.69 6.39
CA ASN A 37 9.39 12.27 5.98
C ASN A 37 10.04 11.25 6.95
N THR A 38 10.74 11.69 7.98
CA THR A 38 11.53 10.83 8.91
C THR A 38 10.85 10.56 10.25
N HIS A 39 9.61 10.98 10.44
CA HIS A 39 8.82 10.70 11.64
C HIS A 39 7.35 10.55 11.27
N PHE A 40 6.57 9.98 12.18
CA PHE A 40 5.12 9.96 12.07
C PHE A 40 4.47 10.33 13.40
N GLU A 41 3.33 10.98 13.31
CA GLU A 41 2.51 11.43 14.44
C GLU A 41 1.25 10.58 14.50
N ILE A 42 0.85 10.19 15.71
CA ILE A 42 -0.37 9.43 16.00
C ILE A 42 -1.33 10.37 16.71
N TYR A 43 -2.51 10.58 16.14
CA TYR A 43 -3.60 11.34 16.74
C TYR A 43 -4.76 10.41 17.10
N VAL A 44 -5.48 10.74 18.16
CA VAL A 44 -6.83 10.22 18.43
C VAL A 44 -7.83 11.29 18.00
N ILE A 45 -8.83 10.87 17.25
CA ILE A 45 -9.92 11.75 16.80
C ILE A 45 -10.97 11.80 17.91
N SER A 46 -11.26 13.01 18.39
CA SER A 46 -12.29 13.29 19.39
C SER A 46 -13.29 14.34 18.86
N SER A 47 -14.36 14.58 19.61
CA SER A 47 -15.33 15.65 19.31
C SER A 47 -14.71 17.05 19.32
N GLU A 48 -13.60 17.24 20.03
CA GLU A 48 -12.87 18.51 20.12
C GLU A 48 -11.83 18.67 19.00
N GLY A 49 -11.55 17.62 18.23
CA GLY A 49 -10.59 17.62 17.13
C GLY A 49 -9.54 16.52 17.25
N LEU A 50 -8.29 16.84 16.87
CA LEU A 50 -7.19 15.88 16.83
C LEU A 50 -6.32 16.02 18.09
N LYS A 51 -6.30 14.99 18.93
CA LYS A 51 -5.41 14.94 20.10
C LYS A 51 -4.15 14.15 19.76
N LEU A 52 -2.99 14.83 19.76
CA LEU A 52 -1.70 14.17 19.55
C LEU A 52 -1.43 13.19 20.71
N VAL A 53 -1.16 11.94 20.36
CA VAL A 53 -0.84 10.86 21.30
C VAL A 53 0.66 10.61 21.39
N LYS A 54 1.32 10.49 20.22
CA LYS A 54 2.74 10.18 20.14
C LYS A 54 3.32 10.70 18.83
N ASP A 55 4.58 11.10 18.89
CA ASP A 55 5.41 11.50 17.76
C ASP A 55 6.65 10.59 17.76
N VAL A 56 6.88 9.89 16.65
CA VAL A 56 7.80 8.74 16.57
C VAL A 56 8.77 8.94 15.41
N CYS A 57 10.06 9.05 15.73
CA CYS A 57 11.13 9.12 14.74
C CYS A 57 11.44 7.75 14.15
N ILE A 58 11.69 7.73 12.83
CA ILE A 58 12.18 6.56 12.09
C ILE A 58 13.56 6.89 11.51
N TYR A 59 14.50 5.95 11.62
CA TYR A 59 15.82 6.07 10.97
C TYR A 59 15.76 5.79 9.47
N GLY A 60 14.96 6.58 8.76
CA GLY A 60 14.74 6.48 7.33
C GLY A 60 13.59 7.37 6.88
N LYS A 61 13.58 7.72 5.60
CA LYS A 61 12.44 8.40 4.97
C LYS A 61 11.32 7.40 4.74
N ILE A 62 10.15 7.66 5.32
CA ILE A 62 8.93 6.88 5.18
C ILE A 62 8.38 7.07 3.76
N THR A 63 8.18 5.98 3.03
CA THR A 63 7.62 5.99 1.67
C THR A 63 6.26 5.32 1.58
N ILE A 64 5.98 4.33 2.45
CA ILE A 64 4.67 3.70 2.56
C ILE A 64 4.28 3.66 4.03
N LEU A 65 3.01 3.99 4.30
CA LEU A 65 2.37 3.94 5.60
C LEU A 65 0.98 3.31 5.41
N LYS A 66 0.73 2.15 6.03
CA LYS A 66 -0.57 1.45 5.93
C LYS A 66 -1.00 0.90 7.30
N CYS A 67 -2.21 1.25 7.73
CA CYS A 67 -2.87 0.68 8.90
C CYS A 67 -3.78 -0.48 8.47
N PHE A 68 -3.75 -1.60 9.18
CA PHE A 68 -4.59 -2.77 8.88
C PHE A 68 -4.75 -3.67 10.10
N ARG A 69 -5.78 -4.52 10.09
CA ARG A 69 -6.09 -5.47 11.17
C ARG A 69 -6.08 -6.91 10.69
N LEU A 70 -5.26 -7.75 11.30
CA LEU A 70 -5.29 -9.19 11.07
C LEU A 70 -6.50 -9.83 11.79
N PRO A 71 -7.04 -10.97 11.31
CA PRO A 71 -8.24 -11.59 11.88
C PRO A 71 -8.17 -11.90 13.38
N ASN A 72 -6.98 -12.23 13.90
CA ASN A 72 -6.75 -12.61 15.30
C ASN A 72 -6.36 -11.41 16.20
N MET A 73 -6.47 -10.18 15.69
CA MET A 73 -6.11 -8.97 16.43
C MET A 73 -7.35 -8.14 16.77
N ASN A 74 -7.34 -7.54 17.97
CA ASN A 74 -8.42 -6.67 18.44
C ASN A 74 -8.26 -5.21 17.99
N LYS A 75 -7.07 -4.84 17.55
CA LYS A 75 -6.71 -3.50 17.08
C LYS A 75 -5.77 -3.62 15.89
N ASP A 76 -5.53 -2.50 15.23
CA ASP A 76 -4.76 -2.44 14.01
C ASP A 76 -3.25 -2.44 14.31
N VAL A 77 -2.48 -2.79 13.29
CA VAL A 77 -1.02 -2.65 13.24
C VAL A 77 -0.63 -1.73 12.09
N LEU A 78 0.59 -1.22 12.15
CA LEU A 78 1.11 -0.27 11.18
C LEU A 78 2.24 -0.90 10.38
N PHE A 79 2.07 -1.02 9.07
CA PHE A 79 3.18 -1.33 8.16
C PHE A 79 3.84 -0.04 7.69
N ILE A 80 5.16 0.04 7.86
CA ILE A 80 6.01 1.12 7.36
C ILE A 80 7.05 0.53 6.42
N PHE A 81 7.22 1.18 5.26
CA PHE A 81 8.35 0.94 4.36
C PHE A 81 9.13 2.23 4.18
N THR A 82 10.46 2.12 4.13
CA THR A 82 11.38 3.25 3.98
C THR A 82 12.07 3.27 2.62
N GLU A 83 12.57 4.43 2.22
CA GLU A 83 13.33 4.63 0.96
C GLU A 83 14.57 3.71 0.85
N LYS A 84 15.19 3.36 1.99
CA LYS A 84 16.31 2.40 2.05
C LYS A 84 15.87 0.93 2.09
N CYS A 85 14.62 0.67 1.72
CA CYS A 85 14.02 -0.66 1.65
C CYS A 85 13.89 -1.41 2.99
N ASN A 86 13.88 -0.71 4.13
CA ASN A 86 13.51 -1.34 5.40
C ASN A 86 11.98 -1.41 5.50
N GLY A 87 11.44 -2.60 5.69
CA GLY A 87 10.06 -2.83 6.07
C GLY A 87 9.94 -3.12 7.56
N MET A 88 8.84 -2.68 8.19
CA MET A 88 8.53 -3.01 9.59
C MET A 88 7.03 -3.04 9.83
N ILE A 89 6.62 -3.88 10.78
CA ILE A 89 5.27 -3.91 11.33
C ILE A 89 5.36 -3.46 12.78
N LEU A 90 4.63 -2.41 13.11
CA LEU A 90 4.61 -1.78 14.42
C LEU A 90 3.27 -2.02 15.12
N ASP A 91 3.32 -2.16 16.43
CA ASP A 91 2.17 -2.25 17.33
C ASP A 91 2.27 -1.12 18.39
N CYS A 92 1.14 -0.55 18.78
CA CYS A 92 1.08 0.54 19.76
C CYS A 92 0.59 0.02 21.11
N ARG A 93 1.47 -0.15 22.09
CA ARG A 93 1.13 -0.64 23.42
C ARG A 93 0.92 0.52 24.38
N LYS A 94 -0.25 0.55 25.02
CA LYS A 94 -0.50 1.43 26.15
C LYS A 94 0.18 0.90 27.41
N THR A 95 0.92 1.74 28.11
CA THR A 95 1.61 1.41 29.37
C THR A 95 0.73 1.79 30.57
N ASN A 96 1.09 1.31 31.76
CA ASN A 96 0.33 1.59 32.99
C ASN A 96 0.25 3.09 33.34
N ASN A 97 1.18 3.89 32.82
CA ASN A 97 1.25 5.33 33.06
C ASN A 97 0.48 6.15 32.02
N ASP A 98 -0.47 5.54 31.31
CA ASP A 98 -1.26 6.17 30.24
C ASP A 98 -0.42 6.65 29.04
N GLN A 99 0.83 6.18 28.93
CA GLN A 99 1.72 6.48 27.80
C GLN A 99 1.64 5.38 26.74
N TYR A 100 2.12 5.70 25.53
CA TYR A 100 2.17 4.76 24.42
C TYR A 100 3.61 4.44 24.02
N ASP A 101 3.88 3.14 23.92
CA ASP A 101 5.11 2.57 23.40
C ASP A 101 4.87 1.94 22.04
N ILE A 102 5.81 2.15 21.11
CA ILE A 102 5.75 1.57 19.77
C ILE A 102 6.68 0.38 19.73
N LEU A 103 6.10 -0.80 19.52
CA LEU A 103 6.79 -2.07 19.51
C LEU A 103 6.99 -2.54 18.06
N THR A 104 8.23 -2.89 17.71
CA THR A 104 8.52 -3.48 16.41
C THR A 104 8.21 -4.98 16.44
N LYS A 105 7.08 -5.38 15.88
CA LYS A 105 6.65 -6.78 15.82
C LYS A 105 7.46 -7.57 14.79
N CYS A 106 7.64 -6.99 13.61
CA CYS A 106 8.50 -7.54 12.57
C CYS A 106 9.34 -6.45 11.93
N HIS A 107 10.54 -6.80 11.47
CA HIS A 107 11.36 -5.90 10.65
C HIS A 107 12.21 -6.70 9.66
N GLY A 108 12.66 -6.06 8.58
CA GLY A 108 13.57 -6.68 7.63
C GLY A 108 14.01 -5.74 6.52
N LEU A 109 15.18 -6.01 5.95
CA LEU A 109 15.64 -5.36 4.73
C LEU A 109 15.05 -6.10 3.52
N LEU A 110 14.22 -5.40 2.75
CA LEU A 110 13.51 -5.96 1.59
C LEU A 110 14.20 -5.59 0.27
N LYS A 111 15.45 -5.11 0.33
CA LYS A 111 16.23 -4.73 -0.85
C LYS A 111 16.56 -5.96 -1.69
N ASP A 112 16.64 -5.76 -3.00
CA ASP A 112 17.05 -6.77 -3.97
C ASP A 112 18.01 -6.20 -5.01
N THR A 113 18.62 -7.08 -5.80
CA THR A 113 19.41 -6.72 -6.99
C THR A 113 18.49 -6.67 -8.21
N GLY A 114 17.69 -5.61 -8.31
CA GLY A 114 16.79 -5.39 -9.44
C GLY A 114 16.85 -3.95 -9.94
N ARG A 115 16.31 -3.72 -11.14
CA ARG A 115 16.12 -2.36 -11.67
C ARG A 115 15.03 -1.66 -10.88
N GLN A 116 15.37 -0.52 -10.26
CA GLN A 116 14.39 0.31 -9.57
C GLN A 116 13.39 0.87 -10.58
N PRO A 117 12.09 0.86 -10.25
CA PRO A 117 11.06 1.42 -11.12
C PRO A 117 11.21 2.94 -11.19
N VAL A 118 10.75 3.50 -12.30
CA VAL A 118 10.65 4.96 -12.48
C VAL A 118 9.68 5.57 -11.45
N ARG A 119 8.64 4.82 -11.06
CA ARG A 119 7.59 5.25 -10.13
C ARG A 119 7.93 4.87 -8.68
N GLN A 120 7.28 5.54 -7.73
CA GLN A 120 7.44 5.24 -6.31
C GLN A 120 7.03 3.80 -5.95
N PRO A 121 7.54 3.26 -4.83
CA PRO A 121 7.07 2.00 -4.28
C PRO A 121 5.54 1.96 -4.15
N LEU A 122 4.94 0.84 -4.54
CA LEU A 122 3.50 0.61 -4.34
C LEU A 122 3.28 -0.51 -3.35
N CYS A 123 2.22 -0.39 -2.56
CA CYS A 123 1.88 -1.37 -1.54
C CYS A 123 0.37 -1.50 -1.36
N THR A 124 -0.10 -2.73 -1.37
CA THR A 124 -1.47 -3.10 -1.02
C THR A 124 -1.46 -4.26 -0.03
N ILE A 125 -2.49 -4.35 0.81
CA ILE A 125 -2.56 -5.31 1.92
C ILE A 125 -3.89 -6.07 1.84
N ASP A 126 -3.79 -7.39 1.82
CA ASP A 126 -4.91 -8.29 2.09
C ASP A 126 -4.84 -8.75 3.54
N ALA A 127 -5.54 -8.02 4.40
CA ALA A 127 -5.49 -8.25 5.84
C ALA A 127 -6.13 -9.60 6.23
N LYS A 128 -7.14 -10.08 5.49
CA LYS A 128 -7.83 -11.35 5.74
C LYS A 128 -6.86 -12.53 5.66
N HIS A 129 -5.94 -12.48 4.70
CA HIS A 129 -4.95 -13.54 4.48
C HIS A 129 -3.56 -13.20 5.04
N GLY A 130 -3.40 -12.05 5.71
CA GLY A 130 -2.13 -11.60 6.27
C GLY A 130 -1.05 -11.42 5.21
N LEU A 131 -1.41 -10.88 4.04
CA LEU A 131 -0.53 -10.75 2.88
C LEU A 131 -0.30 -9.28 2.55
N ILE A 132 0.96 -8.87 2.48
CA ILE A 132 1.35 -7.57 1.92
C ILE A 132 1.98 -7.82 0.55
N LEU A 133 1.53 -7.06 -0.43
CA LEU A 133 2.09 -7.02 -1.76
C LEU A 133 2.86 -5.71 -1.93
N LEU A 134 4.14 -5.80 -2.30
CA LEU A 134 5.03 -4.66 -2.46
C LEU A 134 5.68 -4.65 -3.86
N ARG A 135 5.52 -3.57 -4.63
CA ARG A 135 6.23 -3.33 -5.89
C ARG A 135 7.33 -2.30 -5.66
N ILE A 136 8.59 -2.76 -5.69
CA ILE A 136 9.80 -1.92 -5.56
C ILE A 136 10.84 -2.13 -6.67
N PHE A 137 10.62 -3.10 -7.56
CA PHE A 137 11.46 -3.38 -8.74
C PHE A 137 10.55 -3.56 -9.96
N GLU A 138 11.11 -3.34 -11.15
CA GLU A 138 10.40 -3.65 -12.41
C GLU A 138 10.30 -5.17 -12.62
N GLY A 139 9.14 -5.65 -13.08
CA GLY A 139 8.90 -7.07 -13.40
C GLY A 139 8.89 -8.02 -12.20
N VAL A 140 8.90 -7.50 -10.97
CA VAL A 140 8.86 -8.29 -9.73
C VAL A 140 7.91 -7.69 -8.72
N ILE A 141 7.06 -8.54 -8.16
CA ILE A 141 6.23 -8.26 -7.01
C ILE A 141 6.78 -9.03 -5.79
N LYS A 142 6.91 -8.34 -4.64
CA LYS A 142 7.25 -8.99 -3.36
C LYS A 142 5.98 -9.35 -2.60
N LEU A 143 5.84 -10.62 -2.25
CA LEU A 143 4.82 -11.16 -1.37
C LEU A 143 5.40 -11.31 0.04
N ILE A 144 4.85 -10.58 1.00
CA ILE A 144 5.27 -10.61 2.41
C ILE A 144 4.14 -11.24 3.22
N TYR A 145 4.42 -12.41 3.80
CA TYR A 145 3.44 -13.15 4.58
C TYR A 145 3.60 -12.82 6.06
N ILE A 146 2.53 -12.35 6.67
CA ILE A 146 2.47 -12.07 8.09
C ILE A 146 1.89 -13.28 8.79
N LYS A 147 2.77 -14.21 9.18
CA LYS A 147 2.42 -15.32 10.07
C LYS A 147 2.20 -14.73 11.46
N GLU A 148 1.08 -15.09 12.08
CA GLU A 148 0.61 -14.69 13.43
C GLU A 148 1.50 -13.69 14.18
N LEU A 149 1.03 -12.45 14.29
CA LEU A 149 1.60 -11.45 15.19
C LEU A 149 1.17 -11.80 16.62
N SER A 150 2.04 -12.45 17.39
CA SER A 150 1.75 -12.72 18.79
C SER A 150 1.73 -11.38 19.56
N SER A 151 0.66 -11.14 20.31
CA SER A 151 0.54 -9.95 21.16
C SER A 151 1.51 -10.01 22.36
N LYS A 152 1.95 -11.22 22.73
CA LYS A 152 2.73 -11.49 23.96
C LYS A 152 4.24 -11.62 23.76
N GLU A 153 4.75 -11.84 22.55
CA GLU A 153 6.20 -11.94 22.34
C GLU A 153 6.82 -10.58 22.02
N SER A 154 7.95 -10.31 22.68
CA SER A 154 8.77 -9.10 22.50
C SER A 154 9.93 -9.32 21.51
N SER A 155 10.11 -10.54 20.98
CA SER A 155 11.14 -10.83 19.98
C SER A 155 10.65 -10.40 18.60
N SER A 156 11.34 -9.44 18.01
CA SER A 156 11.06 -9.00 16.64
C SER A 156 11.34 -10.15 15.66
N LYS A 157 10.33 -10.53 14.88
CA LYS A 157 10.49 -11.55 13.83
C LYS A 157 11.00 -10.92 12.54
N ASN A 158 11.74 -11.69 11.73
CA ASN A 158 12.16 -11.23 10.41
C ASN A 158 10.95 -11.16 9.46
N LEU A 159 10.88 -10.10 8.65
CA LEU A 159 9.92 -10.03 7.54
C LEU A 159 10.41 -10.93 6.40
N GLU A 160 9.76 -12.08 6.24
CA GLU A 160 9.97 -12.97 5.09
C GLU A 160 9.22 -12.44 3.86
N ALA A 161 9.96 -12.21 2.77
CA ALA A 161 9.42 -11.76 1.49
C ALA A 161 9.82 -12.72 0.37
N TYR A 162 8.89 -12.98 -0.55
CA TYR A 162 9.07 -13.86 -1.70
C TYR A 162 8.91 -13.03 -2.97
N ASN A 163 9.85 -13.17 -3.90
CA ASN A 163 9.77 -12.50 -5.18
C ASN A 163 8.98 -13.35 -6.15
N VAL A 164 8.00 -12.73 -6.80
CA VAL A 164 7.24 -13.34 -7.88
C VAL A 164 7.41 -12.48 -9.12
N LYS A 165 7.68 -13.12 -10.26
CA LYS A 165 7.80 -12.43 -11.54
C LYS A 165 6.41 -12.01 -12.02
N ILE A 166 6.35 -10.85 -12.66
CA ILE A 166 5.13 -10.35 -13.28
C ILE A 166 5.47 -9.82 -14.67
N ASP A 167 4.56 -9.99 -15.63
CA ASP A 167 4.76 -9.60 -17.02
C ASP A 167 4.83 -8.06 -17.16
N GLU A 168 4.06 -7.34 -16.34
CA GLU A 168 3.98 -5.88 -16.38
C GLU A 168 5.22 -5.24 -15.73
N GLN A 169 6.10 -4.68 -16.56
CA GLN A 169 7.28 -3.96 -16.07
C GLN A 169 6.91 -2.56 -15.51
N ASN A 170 6.01 -1.84 -16.18
CA ASN A 170 5.62 -0.47 -15.83
C ASN A 170 4.27 -0.43 -15.09
N ILE A 171 4.25 -0.91 -13.85
CA ILE A 171 3.06 -0.86 -13.01
C ILE A 171 2.82 0.57 -12.52
N VAL A 172 1.62 1.09 -12.76
CA VAL A 172 1.14 2.42 -12.36
C VAL A 172 0.54 2.37 -10.96
N ASP A 173 -0.40 1.44 -10.75
CA ASP A 173 -1.08 1.23 -9.47
C ASP A 173 -1.40 -0.26 -9.28
N ILE A 174 -1.62 -0.66 -8.02
CA ILE A 174 -1.88 -2.04 -7.63
C ILE A 174 -2.75 -2.10 -6.38
N GLN A 175 -3.83 -2.89 -6.43
CA GLN A 175 -4.77 -3.00 -5.33
C GLN A 175 -5.30 -4.42 -5.15
N PHE A 176 -5.50 -4.84 -3.90
CA PHE A 176 -6.21 -6.08 -3.62
C PHE A 176 -7.71 -5.85 -3.81
N LEU A 177 -8.38 -6.82 -4.43
CA LEU A 177 -9.83 -6.82 -4.63
C LEU A 177 -10.50 -7.56 -3.47
N PRO A 178 -11.37 -6.88 -2.69
CA PRO A 178 -12.04 -7.49 -1.55
C PRO A 178 -13.02 -8.60 -1.99
N GLY A 179 -13.44 -9.45 -1.05
CA GLY A 179 -14.49 -10.46 -1.27
C GLY A 179 -13.99 -11.83 -1.73
N HIS A 180 -12.86 -11.91 -2.42
CA HIS A 180 -12.37 -13.17 -2.97
C HIS A 180 -11.98 -14.19 -1.89
N GLN A 181 -12.15 -15.48 -2.20
CA GLN A 181 -11.74 -16.57 -1.30
C GLN A 181 -10.23 -16.71 -1.22
N LYS A 182 -9.53 -16.53 -2.34
CA LYS A 182 -8.08 -16.41 -2.42
C LYS A 182 -7.72 -14.93 -2.61
N PRO A 183 -6.54 -14.46 -2.16
CA PRO A 183 -6.11 -13.09 -2.42
C PRO A 183 -6.06 -12.83 -3.92
N THR A 184 -6.86 -11.86 -4.38
CA THR A 184 -6.90 -11.45 -5.78
C THR A 184 -6.54 -9.97 -5.84
N PHE A 185 -5.63 -9.59 -6.72
CA PHE A 185 -5.24 -8.21 -6.92
C PHE A 185 -5.31 -7.81 -8.38
N VAL A 186 -5.44 -6.52 -8.61
CA VAL A 186 -5.48 -5.90 -9.92
C VAL A 186 -4.31 -4.94 -10.06
N VAL A 187 -3.74 -4.92 -11.26
CA VAL A 187 -2.59 -4.11 -11.66
C VAL A 187 -3.03 -3.19 -12.78
N LEU A 188 -2.74 -1.89 -12.66
CA LEU A 188 -2.87 -0.92 -13.76
C LEU A 188 -1.52 -0.73 -14.42
N HIS A 189 -1.47 -0.86 -15.74
CA HIS A 189 -0.24 -0.72 -16.52
C HIS A 189 -0.52 -0.11 -17.89
N PRO A 190 0.43 0.61 -18.50
CA PRO A 190 0.30 1.02 -19.88
C PRO A 190 0.43 -0.21 -20.79
N ARG A 191 -0.19 -0.12 -21.96
CA ARG A 191 -0.04 -1.09 -23.03
C ARG A 191 1.40 -1.08 -23.50
N THR A 192 2.12 -2.17 -23.25
CA THR A 192 3.40 -2.40 -23.93
C THR A 192 3.07 -2.76 -25.37
N THR A 193 3.14 -1.81 -26.29
CA THR A 193 3.19 -2.15 -27.71
C THR A 193 4.59 -2.69 -27.98
N ASP A 194 4.69 -3.99 -28.29
CA ASP A 194 5.89 -4.60 -28.84
C ASP A 194 6.11 -4.02 -30.25
N THR A 195 6.51 -2.75 -30.39
CA THR A 195 7.12 -2.25 -31.63
C THR A 195 7.67 -0.84 -31.49
N SER A 196 8.84 -0.69 -32.09
CA SER A 196 9.62 0.51 -32.37
C SER A 196 8.90 1.56 -33.25
N THR A 197 7.64 1.86 -33.00
CA THR A 197 6.93 2.95 -33.66
C THR A 197 6.99 4.20 -32.80
N ILE A 198 7.90 5.08 -33.19
CA ILE A 198 8.09 6.46 -32.73
C ILE A 198 6.89 7.31 -33.22
N ASN A 199 5.67 6.92 -32.86
CA ASN A 199 4.47 7.71 -33.11
C ASN A 199 3.67 7.81 -31.82
N ARG A 200 3.33 9.06 -31.50
CA ARG A 200 2.78 9.56 -30.25
C ARG A 200 1.30 9.19 -30.10
N ASP A 201 0.97 7.91 -30.16
CA ASP A 201 -0.34 7.51 -29.68
C ASP A 201 -0.39 7.72 -28.16
N PRO A 202 -1.48 8.27 -27.61
CA PRO A 202 -1.63 8.38 -26.17
C PRO A 202 -1.47 7.00 -25.55
N GLU A 203 -0.66 6.88 -24.50
CA GLU A 203 -0.46 5.60 -23.80
C GLU A 203 -1.84 5.07 -23.36
N GLU A 204 -2.27 3.96 -23.97
CA GLU A 204 -3.46 3.25 -23.54
C GLU A 204 -3.14 2.47 -22.27
N TYR A 205 -4.00 2.55 -21.27
CA TYR A 205 -3.83 1.84 -20.01
C TYR A 205 -4.82 0.67 -19.92
N HIS A 206 -4.30 -0.46 -19.43
CA HIS A 206 -5.05 -1.69 -19.18
C HIS A 206 -4.92 -2.10 -17.72
N ILE A 207 -5.92 -2.84 -17.26
CA ILE A 207 -5.80 -3.56 -16.00
C ILE A 207 -5.39 -5.00 -16.25
N ARG A 208 -4.83 -5.66 -15.25
CA ARG A 208 -4.64 -7.11 -15.27
C ARG A 208 -4.87 -7.67 -13.88
N THR A 209 -5.60 -8.77 -13.82
CA THR A 209 -6.00 -9.38 -12.55
C THR A 209 -5.17 -10.64 -12.31
N TYR A 210 -4.75 -10.81 -11.07
CA TYR A 210 -3.93 -11.93 -10.61
C TYR A 210 -4.51 -12.48 -9.31
N GLN A 211 -4.41 -13.79 -9.14
CA GLN A 211 -4.72 -14.49 -7.90
C GLN A 211 -3.42 -15.02 -7.29
N VAL A 212 -3.25 -14.85 -5.99
CA VAL A 212 -2.08 -15.36 -5.26
C VAL A 212 -2.33 -16.80 -4.82
N GLU A 213 -1.42 -17.70 -5.19
CA GLU A 213 -1.41 -19.08 -4.71
C GLU A 213 -0.57 -19.16 -3.43
N LEU A 214 -1.25 -19.06 -2.28
CA LEU A 214 -0.62 -18.95 -0.95
C LEU A 214 0.37 -20.09 -0.62
N LYS A 215 0.12 -21.30 -1.11
CA LYS A 215 0.97 -22.49 -0.85
C LYS A 215 2.25 -22.45 -1.68
N GLU A 216 2.12 -22.21 -2.97
CA GLU A 216 3.23 -22.18 -3.92
C GLU A 216 4.02 -20.86 -3.84
N LYS A 217 3.44 -19.84 -3.21
CA LYS A 217 3.98 -18.47 -3.13
C LYS A 217 4.22 -17.87 -4.52
N ASP A 218 3.25 -18.10 -5.39
CA ASP A 218 3.26 -17.67 -6.78
C ASP A 218 1.95 -16.93 -7.11
N ILE A 219 1.86 -16.38 -8.32
CA ILE A 219 0.66 -15.71 -8.83
C ILE A 219 0.17 -16.37 -10.11
N THR A 220 -1.15 -16.48 -10.22
CA THR A 220 -1.83 -16.97 -11.42
C THR A 220 -2.60 -15.82 -12.06
N LYS A 221 -2.36 -15.58 -13.34
CA LYS A 221 -3.09 -14.57 -14.11
C LYS A 221 -4.54 -15.00 -14.32
N LEU A 222 -5.48 -14.09 -14.05
CA LEU A 222 -6.90 -14.29 -14.33
C LEU A 222 -7.31 -13.53 -15.60
N THR A 223 -8.28 -14.10 -16.33
CA THR A 223 -8.82 -13.48 -17.54
C THR A 223 -10.11 -12.75 -17.21
N TRP A 224 -10.07 -11.43 -17.26
CA TRP A 224 -11.26 -10.57 -17.17
C TRP A 224 -11.57 -9.99 -18.55
N LYS A 225 -12.85 -9.77 -18.86
CA LYS A 225 -13.23 -9.07 -20.08
C LYS A 225 -12.80 -7.60 -19.98
N GLN A 226 -12.07 -7.14 -20.98
CA GLN A 226 -11.52 -5.78 -21.04
C GLN A 226 -11.72 -5.25 -22.45
N ASP A 227 -12.91 -4.72 -22.69
CA ASP A 227 -13.26 -4.14 -23.98
C ASP A 227 -13.01 -2.62 -24.00
N MET A 228 -12.57 -2.04 -22.87
CA MET A 228 -12.35 -0.60 -22.70
C MET A 228 -10.89 -0.29 -22.38
N THR A 229 -10.30 0.62 -23.16
CA THR A 229 -9.01 1.25 -22.90
C THR A 229 -9.21 2.57 -22.18
N LEU A 230 -8.22 2.96 -21.36
CA LEU A 230 -8.25 4.22 -20.63
C LEU A 230 -7.08 5.11 -21.04
N SER A 231 -7.37 6.39 -21.27
CA SER A 231 -6.34 7.40 -21.50
C SER A 231 -5.88 7.98 -20.17
N GLU A 232 -4.56 7.96 -19.95
CA GLU A 232 -3.90 8.52 -18.77
C GLU A 232 -4.48 8.02 -17.43
N ALA A 233 -4.71 6.71 -17.33
CA ALA A 233 -5.16 6.10 -16.08
C ALA A 233 -4.09 6.18 -14.99
N SER A 234 -4.51 6.50 -13.77
CA SER A 234 -3.59 6.77 -12.67
C SER A 234 -3.88 6.02 -11.37
N PHE A 235 -5.13 5.68 -11.08
CA PHE A 235 -5.52 5.06 -9.81
C PHE A 235 -6.56 3.96 -10.00
N ILE A 236 -6.45 2.93 -9.16
CA ILE A 236 -7.44 1.88 -8.97
C ILE A 236 -8.09 2.06 -7.59
N ILE A 237 -9.41 1.95 -7.54
CA ILE A 237 -10.18 1.94 -6.29
C ILE A 237 -10.98 0.63 -6.22
N PRO A 238 -10.61 -0.33 -5.36
CA PRO A 238 -11.42 -1.51 -5.12
C PRO A 238 -12.77 -1.11 -4.53
N ILE A 239 -13.85 -1.71 -5.03
CA ILE A 239 -15.20 -1.50 -4.52
C ILE A 239 -15.60 -2.72 -3.70
N GLY A 240 -16.39 -2.49 -2.64
CA GLY A 240 -16.97 -3.42 -1.65
C GLY A 240 -16.90 -4.94 -1.89
N GLN A 241 -16.80 -5.69 -0.79
CA GLN A 241 -16.59 -7.15 -0.77
C GLN A 241 -17.54 -7.95 -1.67
N ASP A 242 -18.78 -7.52 -1.88
CA ASP A 242 -19.78 -8.30 -2.61
C ASP A 242 -19.75 -8.09 -4.13
N THR A 243 -18.94 -7.14 -4.61
CA THR A 243 -19.00 -6.70 -6.02
C THR A 243 -17.89 -7.25 -6.89
N PHE A 244 -16.80 -7.74 -6.29
CA PHE A 244 -15.60 -8.22 -7.01
C PHE A 244 -15.16 -7.24 -8.11
N SER A 245 -15.14 -5.95 -7.78
CA SER A 245 -15.04 -4.87 -8.77
C SER A 245 -14.08 -3.78 -8.35
N CYS A 246 -13.66 -2.97 -9.32
CA CYS A 246 -12.85 -1.79 -9.08
C CYS A 246 -13.19 -0.66 -10.05
N LEU A 247 -13.02 0.57 -9.59
CA LEU A 247 -12.97 1.74 -10.45
C LEU A 247 -11.54 1.97 -10.90
N VAL A 248 -11.38 2.36 -12.16
CA VAL A 248 -10.12 2.86 -12.68
C VAL A 248 -10.35 4.29 -13.15
N ILE A 249 -9.54 5.20 -12.63
CA ILE A 249 -9.67 6.64 -12.87
C ILE A 249 -8.61 7.06 -13.89
N GLY A 250 -9.07 7.49 -15.06
CA GLY A 250 -8.29 8.21 -16.07
C GLY A 250 -8.56 9.70 -16.08
N ARG A 251 -7.88 10.44 -16.97
CA ARG A 251 -8.02 11.91 -17.02
C ARG A 251 -9.45 12.37 -17.31
N ASN A 252 -10.15 11.69 -18.22
CA ASN A 252 -11.48 12.09 -18.69
C ASN A 252 -12.58 11.06 -18.41
N VAL A 253 -12.18 9.83 -18.05
CA VAL A 253 -13.08 8.67 -17.95
C VAL A 253 -12.84 7.96 -16.63
N VAL A 254 -13.93 7.55 -15.98
CA VAL A 254 -13.90 6.58 -14.87
C VAL A 254 -14.63 5.32 -15.33
N ALA A 255 -13.93 4.20 -15.29
CA ALA A 255 -14.48 2.91 -15.72
C ALA A 255 -14.64 1.96 -14.53
N LEU A 256 -15.80 1.33 -14.45
CA LEU A 256 -16.08 0.26 -13.51
C LEU A 256 -15.79 -1.10 -14.15
N TYR A 257 -14.78 -1.79 -13.64
CA TYR A 257 -14.45 -3.17 -14.04
C TYR A 257 -15.01 -4.15 -13.01
N LYS A 258 -15.69 -5.19 -13.49
CA LYS A 258 -16.30 -6.25 -12.68
C LYS A 258 -15.80 -7.60 -13.15
N GLU A 259 -15.72 -8.56 -12.24
CA GLU A 259 -15.43 -9.94 -12.58
C GLU A 259 -16.53 -10.49 -13.52
N ASN A 260 -16.13 -11.04 -14.68
CA ASN A 260 -16.98 -11.67 -15.71
C ASN A 260 -17.97 -10.78 -16.49
N ASP A 261 -18.14 -9.51 -16.12
CA ASP A 261 -19.00 -8.56 -16.82
C ASP A 261 -18.23 -7.63 -17.76
N ARG A 262 -18.95 -6.98 -18.69
CA ARG A 262 -18.36 -5.90 -19.48
C ARG A 262 -18.12 -4.67 -18.59
N PRO A 263 -17.00 -3.96 -18.78
CA PRO A 263 -16.77 -2.72 -18.05
C PRO A 263 -17.88 -1.71 -18.37
N LEU A 264 -18.29 -0.96 -17.35
CA LEU A 264 -19.29 0.10 -17.47
C LEU A 264 -18.57 1.45 -17.41
N GLU A 265 -18.76 2.27 -18.46
CA GLU A 265 -18.30 3.64 -18.47
C GLU A 265 -19.23 4.50 -17.61
N ILE A 266 -18.64 5.30 -16.73
CA ILE A 266 -19.36 6.31 -15.96
C ILE A 266 -18.89 7.66 -16.48
N GLU A 267 -19.79 8.43 -17.10
CA GLU A 267 -19.47 9.79 -17.52
C GLU A 267 -18.99 10.61 -16.31
N SER A 268 -17.88 11.32 -16.47
CA SER A 268 -17.28 12.13 -15.39
C SER A 268 -18.22 13.23 -14.88
N SER A 269 -19.17 13.68 -15.72
CA SER A 269 -20.25 14.60 -15.36
C SER A 269 -21.22 14.07 -14.30
N LEU A 270 -21.30 12.75 -14.12
CA LEU A 270 -22.17 12.11 -13.12
C LEU A 270 -21.45 11.91 -11.76
N LEU A 271 -20.15 12.21 -11.69
CA LEU A 271 -19.30 11.98 -10.52
C LEU A 271 -19.07 13.25 -9.67
N ASP A 272 -19.96 14.24 -9.78
CA ASP A 272 -19.80 15.60 -9.26
C ASP A 272 -19.43 15.74 -7.77
N VAL A 273 -19.46 14.68 -6.96
CA VAL A 273 -18.89 14.71 -5.61
C VAL A 273 -18.32 13.35 -5.24
N ILE A 274 -17.07 13.08 -5.59
CA ILE A 274 -16.26 12.16 -4.77
C ILE A 274 -14.94 12.84 -4.38
N TYR A 275 -14.96 13.49 -3.21
CA TYR A 275 -13.74 13.89 -2.52
C TYR A 275 -13.11 12.64 -1.92
N PHE A 276 -11.92 12.25 -2.39
CA PHE A 276 -11.11 11.23 -1.74
C PHE A 276 -10.00 11.90 -0.93
N TYR A 277 -9.97 11.63 0.38
CA TYR A 277 -8.88 11.91 1.32
C TYR A 277 -8.03 10.66 1.51
#